data_AF-A0A927FHT7-F1
#
_entry.id   AF-A0A927FHT7-F1
#
_cell.length_a   1.000
_cell.length_b   1.000
_cell.length_c   1.000
_cell.angle_alpha   90.00
_cell.angle_beta   90.00
_cell.angle_gamma   90.00
#
_symmetry.space_group_name_H-M   'P 1'
#
loop_
_entity.id
_entity.type
_entity.pdbx_description
1 polymer ?
#
loop_
_entity_poly.entity_id
_entity_poly.type
_entity_poly.pdbx_seq_one_letter_code
_entity_poly.pdbx_strand_id
1 'polypeptide(L)'
;MGNTEKNLFTALADLYQWEWAELPAARSLVGRHVYFCIAKEVLSNEEIRAGQPLKHVFFHPVLTDRAIRMKLREFEMDGLIQMLPSDSDKRFRRLVPTPLLLEVIERHARTLRQTIEKTVYCIDKDN
;
A
#
# COMPACT_ATOMS: atom_id res chain seq x y z
N MET A 1 22.48 19.87 -3.62
CA MET A 1 21.12 19.51 -3.15
C MET A 1 20.60 20.70 -2.35
N GLY A 2 19.46 21.27 -2.76
CA GLY A 2 18.84 22.39 -2.05
C GLY A 2 18.32 21.96 -0.67
N ASN A 3 17.90 22.94 0.13
CA ASN A 3 17.45 22.69 1.50
C ASN A 3 16.15 21.89 1.54
N THR A 4 15.24 22.16 0.59
CA THR A 4 13.96 21.44 0.46
C THR A 4 14.18 19.97 0.15
N GLU A 5 15.06 19.64 -0.79
CA GLU A 5 15.34 18.24 -1.15
C GLU A 5 15.99 17.48 0.01
N LYS A 6 16.85 18.14 0.80
CA LYS A 6 17.41 17.56 2.03
C LYS A 6 16.30 17.24 3.03
N ASN A 7 15.41 18.19 3.28
CA ASN A 7 14.31 18.05 4.23
C ASN A 7 13.35 16.92 3.82
N LEU A 8 12.98 16.85 2.54
CA LEU A 8 12.13 15.77 2.02
C LEU A 8 12.79 14.39 2.14
N PHE A 9 14.10 14.30 1.88
CA PHE A 9 14.82 13.04 2.01
C PHE A 9 14.96 12.61 3.48
N THR A 10 15.16 13.54 4.40
CA THR A 10 15.11 13.27 5.85
C THR A 10 13.73 12.78 6.26
N ALA A 11 12.66 13.42 5.79
CA ALA A 11 11.30 12.98 6.08
C ALA A 11 11.02 11.56 5.54
N LEU A 12 11.54 11.22 4.36
CA LEU A 12 11.46 9.86 3.81
C LEU A 12 12.19 8.83 4.69
N ALA A 13 13.39 9.17 5.19
CA ALA A 13 14.16 8.29 6.07
C ALA A 13 13.46 8.08 7.42
N ASP A 14 12.89 9.14 8.00
CA ASP A 14 12.13 9.07 9.25
C ASP A 14 10.86 8.23 9.08
N LEU A 15 10.16 8.39 7.96
CA LEU A 15 9.00 7.56 7.62
C LEU A 15 9.39 6.09 7.49
N TYR A 16 10.51 5.80 6.82
CA TYR A 16 11.00 4.43 6.69
C TYR A 16 11.25 3.77 8.06
N GLN A 17 11.82 4.51 9.02
CA GLN A 17 12.01 4.01 10.39
C GLN A 17 10.67 3.71 11.07
N TRP A 18 9.70 4.61 10.91
CA TRP A 18 8.34 4.40 11.43
C TRP A 18 7.67 3.18 10.78
N GLU A 19 7.75 3.01 9.46
CA GLU A 19 7.18 1.87 8.74
C GLU A 19 7.77 0.55 9.25
N TRP A 20 9.07 0.53 9.56
CA TRP A 20 9.71 -0.65 10.13
C TRP A 20 9.14 -1.02 11.50
N ALA A 21 8.88 -0.01 12.36
CA ALA A 21 8.31 -0.23 13.68
C ALA A 21 6.82 -0.59 13.62
N GLU A 22 6.03 0.15 12.85
CA GLU A 22 4.57 0.22 12.96
C GLU A 22 3.80 -0.43 11.81
N LEU A 23 4.46 -0.80 10.71
CA LEU A 23 3.83 -1.41 9.54
C LEU A 23 4.43 -2.80 9.24
N PRO A 24 4.07 -3.85 10.04
CA PRO A 24 4.56 -5.22 9.81
C PRO A 24 4.38 -5.72 8.37
N ALA A 25 3.25 -5.34 7.74
CA ALA A 25 2.93 -5.67 6.36
C ALA A 25 4.00 -5.23 5.34
N ALA A 26 4.75 -4.16 5.62
CA ALA A 26 5.76 -3.58 4.73
C ALA A 26 7.22 -3.93 5.09
N ARG A 27 7.46 -4.80 6.09
CA ARG A 27 8.83 -5.16 6.55
C ARG A 27 9.62 -6.03 5.59
N SER A 28 8.97 -6.71 4.65
CA SER A 28 9.66 -7.45 3.58
C SER A 28 9.47 -6.77 2.24
N LEU A 29 10.41 -6.97 1.30
CA LEU A 29 10.29 -6.43 -0.06
C LEU A 29 8.95 -6.80 -0.71
N VAL A 30 8.55 -8.07 -0.59
CA VAL A 30 7.28 -8.57 -1.13
C VAL A 30 6.08 -7.94 -0.42
N GLY A 31 6.13 -7.85 0.91
CA GLY A 31 5.07 -7.24 1.71
C GLY A 31 4.87 -5.77 1.38
N ARG A 32 5.98 -5.02 1.30
CA ARG A 32 5.98 -3.60 0.91
C ARG A 32 5.38 -3.40 -0.47
N HIS A 33 5.80 -4.22 -1.44
CA HIS A 33 5.26 -4.18 -2.80
C HIS A 33 3.75 -4.44 -2.81
N VAL A 34 3.31 -5.54 -2.21
CA VAL A 34 1.88 -5.90 -2.14
C VAL A 34 1.05 -4.81 -1.43
N TYR A 35 1.55 -4.28 -0.31
CA TYR A 35 0.92 -3.20 0.42
C TYR A 35 0.72 -1.95 -0.45
N PHE A 36 1.78 -1.45 -1.09
CA PHE A 36 1.68 -0.23 -1.90
C PHE A 36 0.85 -0.43 -3.17
N CYS A 37 0.86 -1.63 -3.77
CA CYS A 37 -0.06 -1.96 -4.86
C CYS A 37 -1.52 -1.85 -4.40
N ILE A 38 -1.90 -2.44 -3.25
CA ILE A 38 -3.27 -2.36 -2.75
C ILE A 38 -3.63 -0.92 -2.36
N ALA A 39 -2.75 -0.23 -1.63
CA ALA A 39 -2.98 1.15 -1.22
C ALA A 39 -3.20 2.08 -2.42
N LYS A 40 -2.44 1.92 -3.51
CA LYS A 40 -2.63 2.70 -4.73
C LYS A 40 -4.02 2.49 -5.33
N GLU A 41 -4.48 1.25 -5.44
CA GLU A 41 -5.80 0.92 -5.98
C GLU A 41 -6.93 1.47 -5.09
N VAL A 42 -6.78 1.38 -3.77
CA VAL A 42 -7.74 1.96 -2.80
C VAL A 42 -7.86 3.47 -2.96
N LEU A 43 -6.73 4.18 -3.08
CA LEU A 43 -6.70 5.64 -3.13
C LEU A 43 -7.17 6.19 -4.48
N SER A 44 -7.15 5.40 -5.55
CA SER A 44 -7.63 5.85 -6.86
C SER A 44 -9.15 6.00 -6.96
N ASN A 45 -9.95 5.62 -5.94
CA ASN A 45 -11.43 5.72 -5.90
C ASN A 45 -12.19 5.08 -7.10
N GLU A 46 -11.49 4.46 -8.04
CA GLU A 46 -12.07 3.51 -8.98
C GLU A 46 -12.33 2.25 -8.16
N GLU A 47 -13.61 1.85 -8.02
CA GLU A 47 -13.99 0.55 -7.47
C GLU A 47 -12.94 -0.48 -7.86
N ILE A 48 -12.23 -1.06 -6.89
CA ILE A 48 -11.10 -1.98 -7.13
C ILE A 48 -11.51 -2.92 -8.25
N ARG A 49 -10.93 -2.66 -9.42
CA ARG A 49 -11.54 -2.93 -10.72
C ARG A 49 -12.07 -4.35 -10.75
N ALA A 50 -13.38 -4.49 -10.65
CA ALA A 50 -14.06 -5.77 -10.76
C ALA A 50 -13.68 -6.40 -12.11
N GLY A 51 -12.70 -7.31 -12.10
CA GLY A 51 -12.25 -8.02 -13.29
C GLY A 51 -10.84 -7.74 -13.80
N GLN A 52 -10.03 -6.85 -13.20
CA GLN A 52 -8.61 -6.80 -13.59
C GLN A 52 -7.83 -8.00 -13.03
N PRO A 53 -7.04 -8.72 -13.86
CA PRO A 53 -6.23 -9.82 -13.36
C PRO A 53 -5.21 -9.30 -12.35
N LEU A 54 -5.22 -9.86 -11.13
CA LEU A 54 -4.30 -9.51 -10.04
C LEU A 54 -2.82 -9.52 -10.47
N LYS A 55 -2.47 -10.32 -11.49
CA LYS A 55 -1.11 -10.38 -12.06
C LYS A 55 -0.61 -9.02 -12.56
N HIS A 56 -1.49 -8.15 -13.07
CA HIS A 56 -1.09 -6.83 -13.56
C HIS A 56 -0.88 -5.84 -12.41
N VAL A 57 -1.75 -5.90 -11.40
CA VAL A 57 -1.68 -5.05 -10.21
C VAL A 57 -0.41 -5.32 -9.41
N PHE A 58 -0.03 -6.59 -9.27
CA PHE A 58 1.09 -6.99 -8.43
C PHE A 58 2.39 -7.29 -9.19
N PHE A 59 2.48 -6.99 -10.48
CA PHE A 59 3.70 -7.24 -11.23
C PHE A 59 4.91 -6.51 -10.61
N HIS A 60 6.03 -7.21 -10.50
CA HIS A 60 7.31 -6.64 -10.09
C HIS A 60 8.46 -7.34 -10.84
N PRO A 61 9.47 -6.61 -11.35
CA PRO A 61 10.50 -7.17 -12.23
C PRO A 61 11.35 -8.28 -11.59
N VAL A 62 11.46 -8.28 -10.25
CA VAL A 62 12.29 -9.25 -9.51
C VAL A 62 11.52 -10.12 -8.52
N LEU A 63 10.19 -9.96 -8.39
CA LEU A 63 9.41 -10.83 -7.50
C LEU A 63 8.71 -11.90 -8.32
N THR A 64 8.71 -13.12 -7.79
CA THR A 64 7.96 -14.22 -8.41
C THR A 64 6.48 -14.10 -8.06
N ASP A 65 5.62 -14.53 -8.98
CA ASP A 65 4.18 -14.65 -8.70
C ASP A 65 3.90 -15.54 -7.48
N ARG A 66 4.75 -16.54 -7.23
CA ARG A 66 4.64 -17.39 -6.03
C ARG A 66 4.83 -16.58 -4.76
N ALA A 67 5.86 -15.73 -4.70
CA ALA A 67 6.13 -14.90 -3.53
C ALA A 67 4.97 -13.92 -3.27
N ILE A 68 4.46 -13.29 -4.32
CA ILE A 68 3.28 -12.41 -4.25
C ILE A 68 2.06 -13.17 -3.72
N ARG A 69 1.75 -14.35 -4.29
CA ARG A 69 0.60 -15.17 -3.84
C ARG A 69 0.72 -15.60 -2.39
N MET A 70 1.92 -15.96 -1.92
CA MET A 70 2.14 -16.30 -0.52
C MET A 70 1.89 -15.09 0.37
N LYS A 71 2.41 -13.92 -0.01
CA LYS A 71 2.21 -12.68 0.76
C LYS A 71 0.74 -12.24 0.79
N LEU A 72 -0.01 -12.41 -0.29
CA LEU A 72 -1.45 -12.16 -0.31
C LEU A 72 -2.20 -13.07 0.66
N ARG A 73 -1.82 -14.36 0.77
CA ARG A 73 -2.40 -15.27 1.77
C ARG A 73 -2.07 -14.83 3.20
N GLU A 74 -0.86 -14.37 3.44
CA GLU A 74 -0.48 -13.80 4.75
C GLU A 74 -1.35 -12.58 5.08
N PHE A 75 -1.55 -11.66 4.13
CA PHE A 75 -2.42 -10.50 4.33
C PHE A 75 -3.88 -10.90 4.58
N GLU A 76 -4.37 -11.97 3.93
CA GLU A 76 -5.70 -12.52 4.19
C GLU A 76 -5.79 -13.14 5.60
N MET A 77 -4.76 -13.88 6.03
CA MET A 77 -4.68 -14.45 7.38
C MET A 77 -4.57 -13.38 8.46
N ASP A 78 -3.87 -12.28 8.18
CA ASP A 78 -3.72 -11.12 9.06
C ASP A 78 -4.98 -10.23 9.06
N GLY A 79 -6.01 -10.58 8.27
CA GLY A 79 -7.28 -9.85 8.21
C GLY A 79 -7.19 -8.50 7.49
N LEU A 80 -6.13 -8.24 6.72
CA LEU A 80 -5.94 -7.00 5.94
C LEU A 80 -6.75 -7.02 4.63
N ILE A 81 -6.95 -8.21 4.05
CA ILE A 81 -7.72 -8.38 2.82
C ILE A 81 -8.65 -9.58 2.92
N GLN A 82 -9.63 -9.64 2.01
CA GLN A 82 -10.45 -10.81 1.75
C GLN A 82 -10.39 -11.17 0.27
N MET A 83 -10.28 -12.47 -0.04
CA MET A 83 -10.35 -12.96 -1.42
C MET A 83 -11.73 -13.55 -1.71
N LEU A 84 -12.63 -12.74 -2.28
CA LEU A 84 -13.99 -13.16 -2.60
C LEU A 84 -14.08 -13.70 -4.04
N PRO A 85 -15.03 -14.59 -4.38
CA PRO A 85 -15.34 -14.91 -5.78
C PRO A 85 -15.70 -13.64 -6.56
N SER A 86 -15.32 -13.56 -7.83
CA SER A 86 -15.80 -12.50 -8.72
C SER A 86 -17.27 -12.74 -9.06
N ASP A 87 -18.06 -11.65 -9.13
CA ASP A 87 -19.47 -11.70 -9.51
C ASP A 87 -19.65 -12.06 -11.00
N SER A 88 -18.65 -11.74 -11.83
CA SER A 88 -18.67 -11.97 -13.29
C SER A 88 -18.17 -13.35 -13.72
N ASP A 89 -17.22 -13.94 -12.99
CA ASP A 89 -16.69 -15.28 -13.27
C ASP A 89 -16.12 -15.89 -11.98
N LYS A 90 -16.77 -16.96 -11.51
CA LYS A 90 -16.41 -17.68 -10.28
C LYS A 90 -15.00 -18.31 -10.30
N ARG A 91 -14.35 -18.38 -11.47
CA ARG A 91 -12.95 -18.81 -11.60
C ARG A 91 -11.96 -17.73 -11.14
N PHE A 92 -12.39 -16.48 -11.09
CA PHE A 92 -11.59 -15.36 -10.62
C PHE A 92 -11.97 -14.99 -9.19
N ARG A 93 -10.97 -14.53 -8.43
CA ARG A 93 -11.17 -13.96 -7.10
C ARG A 93 -10.89 -12.47 -7.15
N ARG A 94 -11.77 -11.68 -6.54
CA ARG A 94 -11.55 -10.26 -6.25
C ARG A 94 -10.88 -10.10 -4.90
N LEU A 95 -9.92 -9.19 -4.83
CA LEU A 95 -9.31 -8.76 -3.58
C LEU A 95 -10.15 -7.60 -3.03
N VAL A 96 -10.58 -7.72 -1.77
CA VAL A 96 -11.33 -6.68 -1.07
C VAL A 96 -10.51 -6.25 0.17
N PRO A 97 -10.07 -4.99 0.24
CA PRO A 97 -9.47 -4.43 1.45
C PRO A 97 -10.46 -4.48 2.61
N THR A 98 -10.00 -4.87 3.79
CA THR A 98 -10.82 -4.80 5.00
C THR A 98 -10.78 -3.40 5.61
N PRO A 99 -11.72 -3.05 6.49
CA PRO A 99 -11.64 -1.82 7.29
C PRO A 99 -10.30 -1.67 8.01
N LEU A 100 -9.72 -2.78 8.50
CA LEU A 100 -8.41 -2.79 9.15
C LEU A 100 -7.31 -2.28 8.22
N LEU A 101 -7.27 -2.72 6.96
CA LEU A 101 -6.27 -2.22 6.01
C LEU A 101 -6.50 -0.75 5.67
N LEU A 102 -7.76 -0.31 5.56
CA LEU A 102 -8.07 1.11 5.32
C LEU A 102 -7.57 2.00 6.47
N GLU A 103 -7.77 1.58 7.73
CA GLU A 103 -7.24 2.27 8.91
C GLU A 103 -5.71 2.32 8.91
N VAL A 104 -5.05 1.23 8.50
CA VAL A 104 -3.59 1.17 8.36
C VAL A 104 -3.10 2.17 7.31
N ILE A 105 -3.76 2.23 6.14
CA ILE A 105 -3.43 3.16 5.05
C ILE A 105 -3.63 4.60 5.52
N GLU A 106 -4.75 4.91 6.19
CA GLU A 106 -5.02 6.25 6.71
C GLU A 106 -3.99 6.67 7.76
N ARG A 107 -3.64 5.77 8.69
CA ARG A 107 -2.58 6.01 9.68
C ARG A 107 -1.25 6.29 8.99
N HIS A 108 -0.88 5.50 7.98
CA HIS A 108 0.34 5.71 7.23
C HIS A 108 0.34 7.07 6.50
N ALA A 109 -0.76 7.44 5.82
CA ALA A 109 -0.88 8.73 5.15
C ALA A 109 -0.76 9.91 6.12
N ARG A 110 -1.39 9.83 7.30
CA ARG A 110 -1.25 10.85 8.36
C ARG A 110 0.18 10.94 8.88
N THR A 111 0.85 9.82 9.12
CA THR A 111 2.25 9.82 9.58
C THR A 111 3.18 10.44 8.53
N LEU A 112 2.98 10.12 7.25
CA LEU A 112 3.72 10.73 6.14
C LEU A 112 3.57 12.25 6.18
N ARG A 113 2.33 12.75 6.26
CA ARG A 113 2.04 14.19 6.32
C ARG A 113 2.73 14.86 7.51
N GLN A 114 2.54 14.31 8.71
CA GLN A 114 3.18 14.82 9.93
C GLN A 114 4.71 14.81 9.85
N THR A 115 5.30 13.83 9.16
CA THR A 115 6.75 13.72 9.02
C THR A 115 7.31 14.77 8.06
N ILE A 116 6.61 15.03 6.95
CA ILE A 116 6.97 16.11 6.02
C ILE A 116 6.79 17.49 6.66
N GLU A 117 5.66 17.71 7.35
CA GLU A 117 5.29 18.99 7.96
C GLU A 117 6.24 19.46 9.07
N LYS A 118 7.10 18.59 9.61
CA LYS A 118 8.20 18.98 10.51
C LYS A 118 9.21 19.91 9.85
N THR A 119 9.32 19.89 8.52
CA THR A 119 10.42 20.53 7.79
C THR A 119 9.99 21.28 6.52
N VAL A 120 8.79 21.00 5.99
CA VAL A 120 8.25 21.60 4.77
C VAL A 120 6.75 21.85 4.95
N TYR A 121 6.26 23.02 4.54
CA TYR A 121 4.82 23.29 4.52
C TYR A 121 4.13 22.50 3.41
N CYS A 122 3.16 21.65 3.77
CA CYS A 122 2.29 20.98 2.81
C CYS A 122 1.13 21.91 2.44
N ILE A 123 1.06 22.28 1.16
CA ILE A 123 -0.06 23.02 0.59
C ILE A 123 -0.71 22.10 -0.43
N ASP A 124 -1.99 21.79 -0.23
CA ASP A 124 -2.76 21.04 -1.21
C ASP A 124 -2.86 21.88 -2.49
N LYS A 125 -2.55 21.28 -3.63
CA LYS A 125 -2.71 21.93 -4.93
C LYS A 125 -4.17 21.83 -5.35
N ASP A 126 -5.00 22.69 -4.76
CA ASP A 126 -6.42 22.94 -5.03
C ASP A 126 -7.38 21.73 -4.90
N ASN A 127 -8.55 22.01 -4.28
CA ASN A 127 -9.81 21.30 -4.56
C ASN A 127 -10.40 21.86 -5.86
#